data_AF-A0A653DM16-F1
#
_entry.id   AF-A0A653DM16-F1
#
_cell.length_a   1.000
_cell.length_b   1.000
_cell.length_c   1.000
_cell.angle_alpha   90.00
_cell.angle_beta   90.00
_cell.angle_gamma   90.00
#
_symmetry.space_group_name_H-M   'P 1'
#
loop_
_entity.id
_entity.type
_entity.pdbx_description
1 polymer ?
#
loop_
_entity_poly.entity_id
_entity_poly.type
_entity_poly.pdbx_seq_one_letter_code
_entity_poly.pdbx_strand_id
1 'polypeptide(L)'
;MCDYKTHFKHNLNMHQLVHDAQGIHEKYKCDMCDYKTHFKQNLKRHQLVHDVQESHKKYKCETCDYKTHFKHSLKQHQLVHDVQGIDKKYQCGICDY
;
A
#
# COMPACT_ATOMS: atom_id res chain seq x y z
N MET A 1 23.72 -0.21 17.82
CA MET A 1 22.53 -0.37 18.69
C MET A 1 21.35 0.28 17.99
N CYS A 2 20.15 -0.31 18.09
CA CYS A 2 18.95 0.22 17.46
C CYS A 2 18.02 0.79 18.53
N ASP A 3 17.57 2.03 18.35
CA ASP A 3 16.72 2.76 19.32
C ASP A 3 15.22 2.64 19.03
N TYR A 4 14.81 1.69 18.18
CA TYR A 4 13.41 1.50 17.81
C TYR A 4 12.54 1.13 19.02
N LYS A 5 11.43 1.85 19.18
CA LYS A 5 10.46 1.64 20.25
C LYS A 5 9.05 1.62 19.67
N THR A 6 8.21 0.75 20.21
CA THR A 6 6.81 0.64 19.81
C THR A 6 5.97 0.13 20.99
N HIS A 7 4.72 0.57 21.07
CA HIS A 7 3.77 0.09 22.07
C HIS A 7 3.17 -1.28 21.72
N PHE A 8 3.40 -1.78 20.49
CA PHE A 8 2.79 -3.00 20.00
C PHE A 8 3.81 -4.14 19.86
N LYS A 9 3.61 -5.23 20.62
CA LYS A 9 4.50 -6.40 20.60
C LYS A 9 4.70 -6.98 19.19
N HIS A 10 3.66 -6.99 18.36
CA HIS A 10 3.78 -7.49 16.97
C HIS A 10 4.72 -6.63 16.12
N ASN A 11 4.78 -5.32 16.34
CA ASN A 11 5.69 -4.43 15.64
C ASN A 11 7.15 -4.64 16.09
N LEU A 12 7.39 -4.88 17.38
CA LEU A 12 8.72 -5.20 17.89
C LEU A 12 9.23 -6.52 17.29
N ASN A 13 8.39 -7.55 17.28
CA ASN A 13 8.73 -8.85 16.67
C ASN A 13 9.06 -8.72 15.18
N MET A 14 8.37 -7.83 14.46
CA MET A 14 8.69 -7.55 13.05
C MET A 14 9.99 -6.76 12.90
N HIS A 15 10.21 -5.76 13.75
CA HIS A 15 11.43 -4.96 13.74
C HIS A 15 12.68 -5.82 13.99
N GLN A 16 12.59 -6.81 14.86
CA GLN A 16 13.68 -7.75 15.13
C GLN A 16 14.13 -8.52 13.87
N LEU A 17 13.23 -8.75 12.90
CA LEU A 17 13.57 -9.41 11.63
C LEU A 17 14.53 -8.57 10.77
N VAL A 18 14.61 -7.26 10.99
CA VAL A 18 15.52 -6.36 10.25
C VAL A 18 16.97 -6.53 10.70
N HIS A 19 17.18 -7.03 11.93
CA HIS A 19 18.52 -7.31 12.48
C HIS A 19 18.99 -8.75 12.20
N ASP A 20 18.13 -9.59 11.62
CA ASP A 20 18.43 -10.97 11.28
C ASP A 20 18.68 -11.08 9.77
N ALA A 21 19.93 -11.38 9.38
CA ALA A 21 20.34 -11.55 7.98
C ALA A 21 19.60 -12.71 7.26
N GLN A 22 19.00 -13.63 8.02
CA GLN A 22 18.14 -14.72 7.53
C GLN A 22 16.64 -14.45 7.73
N GLY A 23 16.30 -13.41 8.51
CA GLY A 23 14.95 -13.10 9.00
C GLY A 23 14.05 -12.34 8.03
N ILE A 24 14.62 -11.85 6.92
CA ILE A 24 13.85 -11.40 5.74
C ILE A 24 13.31 -12.62 4.97
N HIS A 25 12.93 -13.70 5.65
CA HIS A 25 12.03 -14.66 5.05
C HIS A 25 10.67 -13.97 4.96
N GLU A 26 10.32 -13.63 3.74
CA GLU A 26 9.02 -13.14 3.34
C GLU A 26 7.99 -14.24 3.68
N LYS A 27 7.54 -14.24 4.95
CA LYS A 27 6.74 -15.32 5.56
C LYS A 27 5.45 -15.59 4.79
N TYR A 28 4.95 -14.58 4.10
CA TYR A 28 3.72 -14.64 3.34
C TYR A 28 4.02 -14.39 1.88
N LYS A 29 3.93 -15.45 1.07
CA LYS A 29 4.14 -15.42 -0.38
C LYS A 29 2.79 -15.51 -1.08
N CYS A 30 2.67 -14.88 -2.24
CA CYS A 30 1.53 -15.10 -3.12
C CYS A 30 1.72 -16.41 -3.87
N ASP A 31 0.66 -17.20 -3.98
CA ASP A 31 0.70 -18.46 -4.73
C ASP A 31 0.49 -18.25 -6.24
N MET A 32 0.15 -17.03 -6.66
CA MET A 32 -0.14 -16.66 -8.05
C MET A 32 0.97 -15.84 -8.72
N CYS A 33 1.92 -15.29 -7.95
CA CYS A 33 3.06 -14.52 -8.48
C CYS A 33 4.18 -14.42 -7.44
N ASP A 34 5.31 -13.82 -7.83
CA ASP A 34 6.49 -13.67 -6.96
C ASP A 34 6.35 -12.60 -5.87
N TYR A 35 5.15 -12.06 -5.63
CA TYR A 35 4.92 -11.09 -4.56
C TYR A 35 5.05 -11.76 -3.20
N LYS A 36 5.79 -11.13 -2.29
CA LYS A 36 5.95 -11.62 -0.93
C LYS A 36 6.03 -10.47 0.06
N THR A 37 5.69 -10.76 1.32
CA THR A 37 5.61 -9.75 2.37
C THR A 37 5.77 -10.36 3.75
N HIS A 38 6.18 -9.53 4.72
CA HIS A 38 6.22 -9.93 6.13
C HIS A 38 4.85 -9.82 6.81
N PHE A 39 3.88 -9.12 6.21
CA PHE A 39 2.59 -8.86 6.83
C PHE A 39 1.46 -9.64 6.17
N LYS A 40 0.78 -10.52 6.91
CA LYS A 40 -0.37 -11.29 6.43
C LYS A 40 -1.47 -10.40 5.82
N GLN A 41 -1.72 -9.24 6.41
CA GLN A 41 -2.70 -8.27 5.91
C GLN A 41 -2.31 -7.71 4.53
N ASN A 42 -1.02 -7.53 4.26
CA ASN A 42 -0.54 -7.07 2.97
C ASN A 42 -0.71 -8.16 1.91
N LEU A 43 -0.48 -9.43 2.25
CA LEU A 43 -0.74 -10.54 1.33
C LEU A 43 -2.23 -10.63 0.98
N LYS A 44 -3.12 -10.58 1.98
CA LYS A 44 -4.57 -10.54 1.73
C LYS A 44 -4.98 -9.39 0.82
N ARG A 45 -4.39 -8.21 1.06
CA ARG A 45 -4.64 -7.02 0.23
C ARG A 45 -4.13 -7.20 -1.19
N HIS A 46 -2.94 -7.77 -1.34
CA HIS A 46 -2.33 -8.07 -2.63
C HIS A 46 -3.15 -9.09 -3.43
N GLN A 47 -3.71 -10.11 -2.79
CA GLN A 47 -4.56 -11.11 -3.46
C GLN A 47 -5.75 -10.49 -4.20
N LEU A 48 -6.24 -9.31 -3.76
CA LEU A 48 -7.30 -8.58 -4.47
C LEU A 48 -6.87 -8.08 -5.85
N VAL A 49 -5.58 -7.97 -6.14
CA VAL A 49 -5.06 -7.60 -7.46
C VAL A 49 -5.24 -8.74 -8.48
N HIS A 50 -5.22 -9.98 -8.01
CA HIS A 50 -5.46 -11.17 -8.83
C HIS A 50 -6.96 -11.49 -8.98
N ASP A 51 -7.82 -10.80 -8.24
CA ASP A 51 -9.28 -10.87 -8.40
C ASP A 51 -9.67 -9.97 -9.58
N VAL A 52 -9.27 -10.37 -10.80
CA VAL A 52 -9.34 -9.59 -12.07
C VAL A 52 -10.79 -9.34 -12.53
N GLN A 53 -11.78 -9.87 -11.82
CA GLN A 53 -13.18 -9.59 -12.11
C GLN A 53 -13.49 -8.14 -11.75
N GLU A 54 -13.76 -7.32 -12.77
CA GLU A 54 -14.12 -5.90 -12.66
C GLU A 54 -15.28 -5.64 -11.68
N SER A 55 -16.09 -6.68 -11.41
CA SER A 55 -17.18 -6.71 -10.44
C SER A 55 -16.75 -6.68 -8.97
N HIS A 56 -15.50 -6.99 -8.63
CA HIS A 56 -14.99 -7.04 -7.25
C HIS A 56 -14.34 -5.72 -6.79
N LYS A 57 -14.18 -4.73 -7.68
CA LYS A 57 -13.73 -3.39 -7.32
C LYS A 57 -14.82 -2.66 -6.55
N LYS A 58 -14.77 -2.78 -5.22
CA LYS A 58 -15.77 -2.24 -4.28
C LYS A 58 -15.89 -0.71 -4.32
N TYR A 59 -14.80 -0.01 -4.64
CA TYR A 59 -14.77 1.45 -4.60
C TYR A 59 -14.75 1.99 -6.02
N LYS A 60 -15.80 2.73 -6.39
CA LYS A 60 -15.96 3.35 -7.71
C LYS A 60 -15.97 4.85 -7.54
N CYS A 61 -15.36 5.55 -8.50
CA CYS A 61 -15.52 6.98 -8.61
C CYS A 61 -16.94 7.30 -9.10
N GLU A 62 -17.53 8.37 -8.58
CA GLU A 62 -18.86 8.82 -8.99
C GLU A 62 -18.80 9.75 -10.21
N THR A 63 -17.62 10.30 -10.51
CA THR A 63 -17.42 11.28 -11.59
C THR A 63 -16.77 10.70 -12.84
N CYS A 64 -16.21 9.49 -12.78
CA CYS A 64 -15.64 8.80 -13.94
C CYS A 64 -15.62 7.27 -13.74
N ASP A 65 -15.18 6.53 -14.75
CA ASP A 65 -15.15 5.06 -14.74
C ASP A 65 -14.04 4.44 -13.88
N TYR A 66 -13.31 5.24 -13.08
CA TYR A 66 -12.25 4.71 -12.22
C TYR A 66 -12.83 3.82 -11.11
N LYS A 67 -12.26 2.62 -10.97
CA LYS A 67 -12.63 1.64 -9.94
C LYS A 67 -11.37 1.06 -9.27
N THR A 68 -11.44 0.81 -7.97
CA THR A 68 -10.33 0.25 -7.18
C THR A 68 -10.81 -0.67 -6.06
N HIS A 69 -9.94 -1.58 -5.62
CA HIS A 69 -10.18 -2.42 -4.44
C HIS A 69 -9.85 -1.68 -3.13
N PHE A 70 -9.24 -0.48 -3.20
CA PHE A 70 -8.75 0.22 -2.02
C PHE A 70 -9.38 1.59 -1.83
N LYS A 71 -10.00 1.80 -0.66
CA LYS A 71 -10.62 3.09 -0.27
C LYS A 71 -9.64 4.26 -0.34
N HIS A 72 -8.40 4.07 0.09
CA HIS A 72 -7.40 5.14 0.09
C HIS A 72 -7.02 5.56 -1.33
N SER A 73 -6.93 4.62 -2.27
CA SER A 73 -6.70 4.92 -3.68
C SER A 73 -7.85 5.70 -4.29
N LEU A 74 -9.11 5.38 -3.96
CA LEU A 74 -10.27 6.18 -4.41
C LEU A 74 -10.19 7.61 -3.86
N LYS A 75 -9.88 7.77 -2.57
CA LYS A 75 -9.74 9.10 -1.96
C LYS A 75 -8.63 9.94 -2.61
N GLN A 76 -7.50 9.31 -2.94
CA GLN A 76 -6.43 9.98 -3.68
C GLN A 76 -6.85 10.32 -5.11
N HIS A 77 -7.53 9.40 -5.79
CA HIS A 77 -8.05 9.62 -7.14
C HIS A 77 -9.05 10.78 -7.18
N GLN A 78 -9.91 10.95 -6.17
CA GLN A 78 -10.86 12.06 -6.10
C GLN A 78 -10.18 13.44 -6.12
N LEU A 79 -8.93 13.54 -5.68
CA LEU A 79 -8.15 14.79 -5.75
C LEU A 79 -7.83 15.21 -7.19
N VAL A 80 -7.88 14.29 -8.15
CA VAL A 80 -7.69 14.61 -9.58
C VAL A 80 -8.90 15.36 -10.14
N HIS A 81 -10.10 15.12 -9.59
CA HIS A 81 -11.33 15.82 -9.98
C HIS A 81 -11.50 17.14 -9.25
N ASP A 82 -10.77 17.35 -8.15
CA ASP A 82 -10.70 18.63 -7.46
C ASP A 82 -9.66 19.51 -8.18
N VAL A 83 -10.15 20.43 -9.02
CA VAL A 83 -9.33 21.35 -9.83
C VAL A 83 -8.42 22.24 -8.95
N GLN A 84 -8.69 22.34 -7.64
CA GLN A 84 -7.86 23.05 -6.65
C GLN A 84 -6.91 22.12 -5.87
N GLY A 85 -7.00 20.79 -6.04
CA GLY A 85 -6.20 19.79 -5.33
C GLY A 85 -4.86 19.45 -6.00
N ILE A 86 -4.66 19.91 -7.25
CA ILE A 86 -3.35 19.94 -7.93
C ILE A 86 -2.58 21.22 -7.54
N ASP A 87 -2.94 21.89 -6.44
CA ASP A 87 -1.98 22.77 -5.78
C ASP A 87 -0.90 21.88 -5.17
N LYS A 88 0.18 21.71 -5.95
CA LYS A 88 1.30 20.79 -5.75
C LYS A 88 1.84 20.92 -4.33
N LYS A 89 1.37 20.10 -3.38
CA LYS A 89 1.93 20.05 -2.00
C LYS A 89 3.40 19.61 -1.95
N TYR A 90 3.91 19.03 -3.04
CA TYR A 90 5.30 18.65 -3.20
C TYR A 90 5.82 19.28 -4.49
N GLN A 91 6.29 20.52 -4.39
CA GLN A 91 7.10 21.17 -5.41
C GLN A 91 8.54 20.65 -5.28
N CYS A 92 9.14 20.26 -6.39
CA CYS A 92 10.58 20.04 -6.44
C CYS A 92 11.26 21.40 -6.28
N GLY A 93 12.10 21.58 -5.24
CA GLY A 93 12.85 22.84 -5.04
C GLY A 93 13.95 23.09 -6.08
N ILE A 94 14.09 22.22 -7.08
CA ILE A 94 15.11 22.26 -8.14
C ILE A 94 14.47 22.40 -9.53
N CYS A 95 13.18 22.09 -9.69
CA CYS A 95 12.49 22.25 -10.97
C CYS A 95 10.99 22.51 -10.81
N ASP A 96 10.43 23.31 -11.73
CA ASP A 96 9.03 23.75 -11.69
C ASP A 96 8.05 22.81 -12.44
N TYR A 97 8.49 21.61 -12.82
CA TYR A 97 7.68 20.64 -13.58
C TYR A 97 7.00 19.62 -12.67
#